data_AF-M0QKA8-F1
#
_entry.id   AF-M0QKA8-F1
#
_cell.length_a   1.000
_cell.length_b   1.000
_cell.length_c   1.000
_cell.angle_alpha   90.00
_cell.angle_beta   90.00
_cell.angle_gamma   90.00
#
_symmetry.space_group_name_H-M   'P 1'
#
loop_
_entity.id
_entity.type
_entity.pdbx_description
1 polymer ?
#
loop_
_entity_poly.entity_id
_entity_poly.type
_entity_poly.pdbx_seq_one_letter_code
_entity_poly.pdbx_strand_id
1 'polypeptide(L)'
;MTAATADAQTPAPGDLTARQWAARHNALLGRGAADDDPRVAECRAALAYWRCRTVIDAERDQLAPADAAALADSLGGGATTMRT
;
A
#
# COMPACT_ATOMS: atom_id res chain seq x y z
N MET A 1 16.42 -25.17 22.91
CA MET A 1 15.24 -24.29 22.98
C MET A 1 15.47 -23.18 21.98
N THR A 2 15.15 -23.43 20.70
CA THR A 2 15.47 -22.53 19.58
C THR A 2 14.18 -21.81 19.19
N ALA A 3 14.18 -20.48 19.32
CA ALA A 3 13.06 -19.62 19.04
C ALA A 3 12.74 -19.64 17.53
N ALA A 4 11.49 -19.92 17.20
CA ALA A 4 10.96 -19.73 15.86
C ALA A 4 10.92 -18.23 15.55
N THR A 5 11.78 -17.77 14.65
CA THR A 5 11.54 -16.54 13.89
C THR A 5 10.30 -16.79 13.03
N ALA A 6 9.14 -16.43 13.57
CA ALA A 6 7.94 -16.25 12.77
C ALA A 6 8.23 -15.07 11.84
N ASP A 7 8.73 -15.38 10.65
CA ASP A 7 8.66 -14.50 9.49
C ASP A 7 7.17 -14.32 9.22
N ALA A 8 6.57 -13.34 9.91
CA ALA A 8 5.20 -12.95 9.68
C ALA A 8 5.22 -12.20 8.36
N GLN A 9 5.21 -12.96 7.26
CA GLN A 9 5.09 -12.46 5.91
C GLN A 9 3.97 -11.42 5.91
N THR A 10 4.33 -10.15 5.81
CA THR A 10 3.35 -9.08 5.73
C THR A 10 2.51 -9.37 4.47
N PRO A 11 1.18 -9.52 4.60
CA PRO A 11 0.33 -9.82 3.46
C PRO A 11 0.50 -8.73 2.41
N ALA A 12 0.58 -9.11 1.14
CA ALA A 12 0.61 -8.17 0.05
C ALA A 12 -0.64 -7.27 0.14
N PRO A 13 -0.57 -6.00 -0.31
CA PRO A 13 -1.68 -5.07 -0.16
C PRO A 13 -2.97 -5.56 -0.83
N GLY A 14 -2.87 -6.42 -1.85
CA GLY A 14 -4.00 -7.09 -2.52
C GLY A 14 -4.55 -8.34 -1.83
N ASP A 15 -3.87 -8.90 -0.83
CA ASP A 15 -4.31 -10.14 -0.13
C ASP A 15 -5.46 -9.86 0.84
N LEU A 16 -5.58 -8.62 1.32
CA LEU A 16 -6.68 -8.15 2.16
C LEU A 16 -7.44 -7.04 1.46
N THR A 17 -8.75 -6.99 1.70
CA THR A 17 -9.62 -5.89 1.25
C THR A 17 -9.24 -4.56 1.92
N ALA A 18 -9.57 -3.43 1.28
CA ALA A 18 -9.38 -2.11 1.87
C ALA A 18 -9.97 -1.98 3.28
N ARG A 19 -11.14 -2.59 3.52
CA ARG A 19 -11.81 -2.59 4.83
C ARG A 19 -11.04 -3.38 5.88
N GLN A 20 -10.44 -4.51 5.51
CA GLN A 20 -9.60 -5.30 6.42
C GLN A 20 -8.32 -4.54 6.80
N TRP A 21 -7.69 -3.85 5.84
CA TRP A 21 -6.55 -2.97 6.12
C TRP A 21 -6.91 -1.80 7.04
N ALA A 22 -8.05 -1.15 6.80
CA ALA A 22 -8.53 -0.06 7.67
C ALA A 22 -8.82 -0.55 9.10
N ALA A 23 -9.45 -1.73 9.24
CA ALA A 23 -9.69 -2.34 10.54
C ALA A 23 -8.37 -2.64 11.27
N ARG A 24 -7.36 -3.17 10.56
CA ARG A 24 -6.03 -3.43 11.11
C ARG A 24 -5.32 -2.15 11.55
N HIS A 25 -5.35 -1.10 10.73
CA HIS A 25 -4.79 0.22 11.06
C HIS A 25 -5.41 0.79 12.34
N ASN A 26 -6.75 0.79 12.42
CA ASN A 26 -7.46 1.32 13.59
C ASN A 26 -7.20 0.49 14.85
N ALA A 27 -7.05 -0.83 14.71
CA ALA A 27 -6.69 -1.70 15.83
C ALA A 27 -5.28 -1.42 16.36
N LEU A 28 -4.32 -1.05 15.50
CA LEU A 28 -2.97 -0.65 15.92
C LEU A 28 -3.01 0.68 16.67
N LEU A 29 -3.69 1.68 16.13
CA LEU A 29 -3.83 2.99 16.78
C LEU A 29 -4.58 2.89 18.12
N GLY A 30 -5.66 2.09 18.19
CA GLY A 30 -6.39 1.83 19.42
C GLY A 30 -5.56 1.13 20.51
N ARG A 31 -4.47 0.47 20.14
CA ARG A 31 -3.49 -0.13 21.06
C ARG A 31 -2.34 0.82 21.42
N GLY A 32 -2.37 2.06 20.94
CA GLY A 32 -1.34 3.06 21.19
C GLY A 32 -0.09 2.91 20.33
N ALA A 33 -0.18 2.24 19.17
CA ALA A 33 0.93 2.22 18.22
C ALA A 33 1.23 3.64 17.73
N ALA A 34 2.51 4.00 17.69
CA ALA A 34 2.96 5.29 17.20
C ALA A 34 2.77 5.39 15.67
N ASP A 35 2.70 6.62 15.15
CA ASP A 35 2.60 6.87 13.71
C ASP A 35 3.78 6.32 12.90
N ASP A 36 4.96 6.27 13.52
CA ASP A 36 6.19 5.71 12.95
C ASP A 36 6.31 4.19 13.12
N ASP A 37 5.33 3.53 13.74
CA ASP A 37 5.32 2.07 13.84
C ASP A 37 5.30 1.47 12.41
N PRO A 38 6.22 0.54 12.09
CA PRO A 38 6.31 -0.05 10.76
C PRO A 38 4.98 -0.69 10.31
N ARG A 39 4.20 -1.25 11.24
CA ARG A 39 2.89 -1.87 10.95
C ARG A 39 1.84 -0.82 10.57
N VAL A 40 1.93 0.38 11.13
CA VAL A 40 1.07 1.51 10.78
C VAL A 40 1.44 2.02 9.39
N ALA A 41 2.74 2.15 9.10
CA ALA A 41 3.24 2.51 7.77
C ALA A 41 2.80 1.50 6.69
N GLU A 42 2.89 0.20 6.97
CA GLU A 42 2.40 -0.87 6.09
C GLU A 42 0.91 -0.73 5.78
N CYS A 43 0.08 -0.53 6.81
CA CYS A 43 -1.36 -0.36 6.61
C CYS A 43 -1.67 0.88 5.77
N ARG A 44 -0.93 1.98 5.96
CA ARG A 44 -1.07 3.20 5.17
C ARG A 44 -0.68 2.99 3.71
N ALA A 45 0.43 2.28 3.46
CA ALA A 45 0.86 1.91 2.12
C ALA A 45 -0.20 1.03 1.41
N ALA A 46 -0.75 0.03 2.11
CA ALA A 46 -1.81 -0.80 1.56
C ALA A 46 -3.10 -0.01 1.26
N LEU A 47 -3.49 0.91 2.14
CA LEU A 47 -4.62 1.79 1.90
C LEU A 47 -4.37 2.78 0.75
N ALA A 48 -3.13 3.22 0.53
CA ALA A 48 -2.75 4.01 -0.64
C ALA A 48 -2.92 3.19 -1.93
N TYR A 49 -2.44 1.94 -1.95
CA TYR A 49 -2.65 1.01 -3.05
C TYR A 49 -4.13 0.86 -3.40
N TRP A 50 -5.01 0.64 -2.40
CA TRP A 50 -6.44 0.48 -2.65
C TRP A 50 -7.09 1.75 -3.22
N ARG A 51 -6.70 2.94 -2.76
CA ARG A 51 -7.17 4.21 -3.32
C ARG A 51 -6.79 4.35 -4.79
N CYS A 52 -5.53 4.09 -5.13
CA CYS A 52 -5.06 4.12 -6.52
C CYS A 52 -5.79 3.08 -7.38
N ARG A 53 -5.92 1.85 -6.86
CA ARG A 53 -6.61 0.76 -7.56
C ARG A 53 -8.06 1.11 -7.88
N THR A 54 -8.81 1.70 -6.94
CA THR A 54 -10.20 2.12 -7.18
C THR A 54 -10.31 3.16 -8.30
N VAL A 55 -9.40 4.13 -8.34
CA VAL A 55 -9.36 5.13 -9.43
C VAL A 55 -9.02 4.47 -10.77
N ILE A 56 -8.00 3.61 -10.79
CA ILE A 56 -7.61 2.88 -12.00
C ILE A 56 -8.76 2.00 -12.50
N ASP A 57 -9.43 1.29 -11.61
CA ASP A 57 -10.55 0.41 -11.99
C ASP A 57 -11.75 1.21 -12.55
N ALA A 58 -11.98 2.43 -12.07
CA ALA A 58 -13.03 3.32 -12.59
C ALA A 58 -12.71 3.88 -14.00
N GLU A 59 -11.43 4.15 -14.28
CA GLU A 59 -10.98 4.76 -15.55
C GLU A 59 -10.46 3.74 -16.57
N ARG A 60 -10.43 2.45 -16.20
CA ARG A 60 -9.78 1.38 -16.96
C ARG A 60 -10.23 1.32 -18.43
N ASP A 61 -11.52 1.50 -18.68
CA ASP A 61 -12.10 1.41 -20.02
C ASP A 61 -11.96 2.71 -20.83
N GLN A 62 -11.57 3.81 -20.19
CA GLN A 62 -11.37 5.12 -20.80
C GLN A 62 -9.89 5.41 -21.11
N LEU A 63 -8.98 4.72 -20.42
CA LEU A 63 -7.55 4.93 -20.56
C LEU A 63 -7.03 4.31 -21.86
N ALA A 64 -6.42 5.13 -22.72
CA ALA A 64 -5.76 4.61 -23.91
C ALA A 64 -4.56 3.73 -23.50
N PRO A 65 -4.33 2.58 -24.16
CA PRO A 65 -3.22 1.70 -23.81
C PRO A 65 -1.84 2.37 -23.84
N ALA A 66 -1.66 3.37 -24.69
CA ALA A 66 -0.42 4.14 -24.79
C ALA A 66 -0.15 4.99 -23.52
N ASP A 67 -1.19 5.52 -22.89
CA ASP A 67 -1.08 6.39 -21.71
C ASP A 67 -0.90 5.58 -20.41
N ALA A 68 -1.33 4.31 -20.39
CA ALA A 68 -1.15 3.42 -19.25
C ALA A 68 0.33 3.19 -18.89
N ALA A 69 1.21 3.13 -19.89
CA ALA A 69 2.65 2.97 -19.68
C ALA A 69 3.27 4.23 -19.06
N ALA A 70 2.89 5.43 -19.53
CA ALA A 70 3.34 6.69 -18.97
C ALA A 70 2.83 6.87 -17.52
N LEU A 71 1.59 6.45 -17.24
CA LEU A 71 1.06 6.45 -15.88
C LEU A 71 1.84 5.50 -14.96
N ALA A 72 2.17 4.30 -15.43
CA ALA A 72 2.99 3.35 -14.68
C ALA A 72 4.39 3.90 -14.37
N ASP A 73 5.02 4.57 -15.34
CA ASP A 73 6.32 5.24 -15.15
C ASP A 73 6.22 6.35 -14.08
N SER A 74 5.16 7.18 -14.10
CA SER A 74 4.97 8.23 -13.09
C SER A 74 4.84 7.70 -11.66
N LEU A 75 4.24 6.51 -11.49
CA LEU A 75 4.11 5.83 -10.20
C LEU A 75 5.46 5.26 -9.72
N GLY A 76 6.37 4.91 -10.64
CA GLY A 76 7.74 4.47 -10.34
C GLY A 76 8.76 5.61 -10.20
N GLY A 77 8.56 6.72 -10.91
CA GLY A 77 9.52 7.82 -11.08
C GLY A 77 9.51 8.90 -9.98
N GLY A 78 8.51 8.90 -9.10
CA GLY A 78 8.40 9.87 -8.00
C GLY A 78 9.40 9.68 -6.85
N ALA A 79 10.06 8.51 -6.74
CA ALA A 79 11.03 8.24 -5.66
C ALA A 79 12.46 8.72 -5.97
N THR A 80 12.76 9.07 -7.23
CA THR A 80 14.13 9.37 -7.69
C THR A 80 14.33 10.83 -8.14
N THR A 81 13.30 11.68 -8.04
CA THR A 81 13.42 13.08 -8.45
C THR A 81 13.68 13.99 -7.25
N MET A 82 14.87 13.85 -6.60
CA MET A 82 15.61 14.94 -5.94
C MET A 82 16.91 14.44 -5.28
N ARG A 83 18.05 14.53 -5.99
CA ARG A 83 19.32 15.06 -5.44
C ARG A 83 20.39 15.25 -6.53
N THR A 84 20.47 16.45 -7.09
CA THR A 84 21.72 17.09 -7.52
C THR A 84 21.57 18.59 -7.33
#